data_AF-A0A1Y1VSZ6-F1
#
_entry.id   AF-A0A1Y1VSZ6-F1
#
_cell.length_a   1.000
_cell.length_b   1.000
_cell.length_c   1.000
_cell.angle_alpha   90.00
_cell.angle_beta   90.00
_cell.angle_gamma   90.00
#
_symmetry.space_group_name_H-M   'P 1'
#
loop_
_entity.id
_entity.type
_entity.pdbx_description
1 polymer ?
#
loop_
_entity_poly.entity_id
_entity_poly.type
_entity_poly.pdbx_seq_one_letter_code
_entity_poly.pdbx_strand_id
1 'polypeptide(L)'
;MINRIPQMKWLDDKTKEYAIKKVVKMTDNIGYPDYIMNPEKLSEDYEGFETTPNDYFTNMINFDSFSFGKNLKLFKQQYDNDRWHMTPQTINAYYYLLNNSMNFPAGIFQSPFYHSNDPDYLNYGSIGMVIGHELTHAFDNNGKNYDEDGKFSNWWSDSSLKKFEELSQCFINQYSKFYITDKYGRKYYVNGKNTLGENLADNGGLARAYEAWKISISKDPEHAVERNKALPGLSDYSYDQLFYISFGQGWCINATPEYVISKIENDVHSPAQFRVNGVVSNSEHFAKTFNCQKNAPMNPNNKCLIW
;
A
#
# COMPACT_ATOMS: atom_id res chain seq x y z
N MET A 1 -13.32 -1.28 -4.06
CA MET A 1 -13.63 -2.29 -3.02
C MET A 1 -15.14 -2.52 -2.84
N ILE A 2 -15.98 -1.48 -2.73
CA ILE A 2 -17.44 -1.61 -2.52
C ILE A 2 -18.13 -2.54 -3.54
N ASN A 3 -17.81 -2.41 -4.83
CA ASN A 3 -18.38 -3.29 -5.86
C ASN A 3 -17.83 -4.72 -5.83
N ARG A 4 -16.67 -4.92 -5.20
CA ARG A 4 -15.91 -6.18 -5.20
C ARG A 4 -16.36 -7.09 -4.05
N ILE A 5 -16.54 -6.56 -2.84
CA ILE A 5 -16.94 -7.31 -1.64
C ILE A 5 -18.19 -8.19 -1.87
N PRO A 6 -19.29 -7.70 -2.49
CA PRO A 6 -20.48 -8.51 -2.75
C PRO A 6 -20.21 -9.77 -3.58
N GLN A 7 -19.18 -9.76 -4.43
CA GLN A 7 -18.81 -10.86 -5.32
C GLN A 7 -17.94 -11.92 -4.64
N MET A 8 -17.44 -11.65 -3.43
CA MET A 8 -16.57 -12.57 -2.68
C MET A 8 -17.38 -13.70 -2.07
N LYS A 9 -17.36 -14.86 -2.73
CA LYS A 9 -18.09 -16.07 -2.31
C LYS A 9 -17.61 -16.66 -0.98
N TRP A 10 -16.42 -16.26 -0.52
CA TRP A 10 -15.80 -16.78 0.69
C TRP A 10 -16.23 -16.01 1.96
N LEU A 11 -16.89 -14.86 1.79
CA LEU A 11 -17.51 -14.07 2.85
C LEU A 11 -19.01 -14.40 2.96
N ASP A 12 -19.52 -14.47 4.17
CA ASP A 12 -20.98 -14.42 4.38
C ASP A 12 -21.53 -12.99 4.29
N ASP A 13 -22.86 -12.88 4.22
CA ASP A 13 -23.53 -11.62 3.94
C ASP A 13 -23.39 -10.61 5.08
N LYS A 14 -23.36 -11.08 6.33
CA LYS A 14 -23.11 -10.22 7.49
C LYS A 14 -21.72 -9.60 7.41
N THR A 15 -20.69 -10.41 7.16
CA THR A 15 -19.31 -9.94 7.06
C THR A 15 -19.11 -9.00 5.86
N LYS A 16 -19.80 -9.25 4.74
CA LYS A 16 -19.81 -8.32 3.59
C LYS A 16 -20.40 -6.96 3.96
N GLU A 17 -21.52 -6.92 4.68
CA GLU A 17 -22.16 -5.68 5.11
C GLU A 17 -21.22 -4.85 6.00
N TYR A 18 -20.59 -5.48 7.00
CA TYR A 18 -19.58 -4.82 7.84
C TYR A 18 -18.38 -4.33 7.03
N ALA A 19 -17.85 -5.16 6.13
CA ALA A 19 -16.71 -4.77 5.30
C ALA A 19 -17.04 -3.56 4.41
N ILE A 20 -18.24 -3.51 3.82
CA ILE A 20 -18.72 -2.36 3.04
C ILE A 20 -18.85 -1.12 3.94
N LYS A 21 -19.46 -1.27 5.13
CA LYS A 21 -19.59 -0.17 6.10
C LYS A 21 -18.23 0.43 6.46
N LYS A 22 -17.21 -0.41 6.66
CA LYS A 22 -15.84 0.01 6.93
C LYS A 22 -15.24 0.81 5.77
N VAL A 23 -15.40 0.35 4.52
CA VAL A 23 -14.94 1.12 3.34
C VAL A 23 -15.68 2.47 3.23
N VAL A 24 -16.98 2.50 3.46
CA VAL A 24 -17.79 3.73 3.33
C VAL A 24 -17.41 4.78 4.36
N LYS A 25 -17.01 4.37 5.57
CA LYS A 25 -16.57 5.27 6.63
C LYS A 25 -15.08 5.64 6.55
N MET A 26 -14.34 5.03 5.63
CA MET A 26 -12.93 5.30 5.46
C MET A 26 -12.72 6.75 5.02
N THR A 27 -11.73 7.42 5.60
CA THR A 27 -11.33 8.77 5.18
C THR A 27 -10.02 8.73 4.39
N ASP A 28 -9.83 9.71 3.53
CA ASP A 28 -8.58 9.92 2.80
C ASP A 28 -7.99 11.30 3.10
N ASN A 29 -6.69 11.30 3.37
CA ASN A 29 -5.89 12.47 3.69
C ASN A 29 -4.82 12.63 2.60
N ILE A 30 -4.86 13.73 1.85
CA ILE A 30 -4.06 13.90 0.62
C ILE A 30 -3.20 15.17 0.71
N GLY A 31 -1.91 15.02 0.43
CA GLY A 31 -0.96 16.13 0.34
C GLY A 31 -0.38 16.53 1.69
N TYR A 32 -1.13 17.30 2.48
CA TYR A 32 -0.64 17.87 3.73
C TYR A 32 -1.79 18.19 4.70
N PRO A 33 -1.52 18.24 6.02
CA PRO A 33 -2.49 18.73 6.98
C PRO A 33 -2.71 20.24 6.86
N ASP A 34 -3.95 20.71 6.89
CA ASP A 34 -4.30 22.12 6.68
C ASP A 34 -3.58 23.10 7.63
N TYR A 35 -3.28 22.67 8.86
CA TYR A 35 -2.70 23.57 9.87
C TYR A 35 -1.33 24.12 9.49
N ILE A 36 -0.54 23.43 8.65
CA ILE A 36 0.81 23.90 8.27
C ILE A 36 0.76 25.09 7.32
N MET A 37 -0.39 25.34 6.69
CA MET A 37 -0.62 26.51 5.83
C MET A 37 -1.00 27.75 6.65
N ASN A 38 -1.16 27.61 7.98
CA ASN A 38 -1.36 28.71 8.91
C ASN A 38 -0.08 28.94 9.73
N PRO A 39 0.68 30.03 9.49
CA PRO A 39 1.94 30.30 10.19
C PRO A 39 1.80 30.40 11.71
N GLU A 40 0.68 30.90 12.24
CA GLU A 40 0.46 31.02 13.68
C GLU A 40 0.29 29.63 14.30
N LYS A 41 -0.59 28.80 13.74
CA LYS A 41 -0.79 27.41 14.19
C LYS A 41 0.49 26.59 14.08
N LEU A 42 1.24 26.76 12.99
CA LEU A 42 2.51 26.07 12.83
C LEU A 42 3.53 26.52 13.89
N SER A 43 3.59 27.82 14.21
CA SER A 43 4.49 28.35 15.24
C SER A 43 4.14 27.85 16.65
N GLU A 44 2.86 27.75 16.99
CA GLU A 44 2.40 27.14 18.25
C GLU A 44 2.89 25.70 18.38
N ASP A 45 2.95 24.98 17.26
CA ASP A 45 3.36 23.58 17.22
C ASP A 45 4.85 23.36 17.55
N TYR A 46 5.67 24.43 17.51
CA TYR A 46 7.09 24.51 17.87
C TYR A 46 7.35 25.40 19.10
N GLU A 47 6.32 25.78 19.85
CA GLU A 47 6.48 26.64 21.03
C GLU A 47 7.41 26.00 22.07
N GLY A 48 8.44 26.75 22.48
CA GLY A 48 9.44 26.28 23.44
C GLY A 48 10.56 25.41 22.86
N PHE A 49 10.61 25.22 21.53
CA PHE A 49 11.76 24.61 20.87
C PHE A 49 12.83 25.67 20.60
N GLU A 50 14.01 25.50 21.21
CA GLU A 50 15.14 26.43 21.08
C GLU A 50 16.27 25.83 20.25
N THR A 51 16.81 26.64 19.33
CA THR A 51 17.97 26.27 18.51
C THR A 51 19.07 27.33 18.58
N THR A 52 20.32 26.88 18.67
CA THR A 52 21.51 27.73 18.65
C THR A 52 22.22 27.60 17.30
N PRO A 53 22.46 28.71 16.56
CA PRO A 53 23.28 28.68 15.36
C PRO A 53 24.68 28.13 15.67
N ASN A 54 25.14 27.16 14.89
CA ASN A 54 26.45 26.49 15.01
C ASN A 54 26.63 25.48 16.15
N ASP A 55 25.58 25.11 16.91
CA ASP A 55 25.64 24.02 17.90
C ASP A 55 24.65 22.91 17.57
N TYR A 56 25.03 22.07 16.60
CA TYR A 56 24.18 20.97 16.15
C TYR A 56 23.90 19.95 17.26
N PHE A 57 24.89 19.62 18.09
CA PHE A 57 24.73 18.60 19.11
C PHE A 57 23.71 19.02 20.17
N THR A 58 23.80 20.25 20.67
CA THR A 58 22.81 20.78 21.60
C THR A 58 21.43 20.91 20.95
N ASN A 59 21.35 21.31 19.68
CA ASN A 59 20.07 21.36 18.96
C ASN A 59 19.38 19.99 18.88
N MET A 60 20.14 18.90 18.71
CA MET A 60 19.58 17.55 18.73
C MET A 60 19.06 17.16 20.12
N ILE A 61 19.80 17.48 21.19
CA ILE A 61 19.35 17.23 22.57
C ILE A 61 18.08 18.03 22.88
N ASN A 62 18.04 19.30 22.46
CA ASN A 62 16.88 20.16 22.61
C ASN A 62 15.67 19.60 21.86
N PHE A 63 15.87 19.10 20.64
CA PHE A 63 14.81 18.49 19.85
C PHE A 63 14.26 17.22 20.50
N ASP A 64 15.12 16.32 20.99
CA ASP A 64 14.69 15.11 21.69
C ASP A 64 13.89 15.45 22.95
N SER A 65 14.38 16.43 23.74
CA SER A 65 13.69 16.89 24.95
C SER A 65 12.33 17.53 24.63
N PHE A 66 12.28 18.38 23.60
CA PHE A 66 11.05 19.01 23.10
C PHE A 66 10.04 17.96 22.63
N SER A 67 10.47 17.03 21.77
CA SER A 67 9.63 15.96 21.22
C SER A 67 9.06 15.06 22.32
N PHE A 68 9.89 14.67 23.29
CA PHE A 68 9.44 13.92 24.45
C PHE A 68 8.39 14.68 25.27
N GLY A 69 8.63 15.97 25.55
CA GLY A 69 7.68 16.83 26.25
C GLY A 69 6.35 16.97 25.51
N LYS A 70 6.38 17.17 24.19
CA LYS A 70 5.17 17.23 23.34
C LYS A 70 4.39 15.92 23.40
N ASN A 71 5.07 14.78 23.32
CA ASN A 71 4.43 13.46 23.43
C ASN A 71 3.81 13.20 24.80
N LEU A 72 4.46 13.62 25.90
CA LEU A 72 3.88 13.51 27.25
C LEU A 72 2.60 14.33 27.42
N LYS A 73 2.50 15.51 26.78
CA LYS A 73 1.29 16.35 26.84
C LYS A 73 0.08 15.66 26.22
N LEU A 74 0.28 14.82 25.20
CA LEU A 74 -0.81 14.07 24.54
C LEU A 74 -1.58 13.15 25.49
N PHE A 75 -0.94 12.63 26.54
CA PHE A 75 -1.60 11.75 27.51
C PHE A 75 -2.80 12.42 28.19
N LYS A 76 -2.81 13.75 28.30
CA LYS A 76 -3.89 14.53 28.91
C LYS A 76 -4.86 15.15 27.90
N GLN A 77 -4.61 14.94 26.61
CA GLN A 77 -5.40 15.52 25.53
C GLN A 77 -6.37 14.49 24.97
N GLN A 78 -7.47 14.97 24.36
CA GLN A 78 -8.32 14.09 23.58
C GLN A 78 -7.57 13.62 22.34
N TYR A 79 -7.96 12.45 21.84
CA TYR A 79 -7.41 11.91 20.61
C TYR A 79 -7.74 12.84 19.44
N ASP A 80 -6.72 13.25 18.70
CA ASP A 80 -6.83 14.11 17.53
C ASP A 80 -6.90 13.26 16.26
N ASN A 81 -8.08 13.24 15.64
CA ASN A 81 -8.35 12.47 14.42
C ASN A 81 -7.65 13.07 13.18
N ASP A 82 -7.25 14.34 13.22
CA ASP A 82 -6.65 15.06 12.09
C ASP A 82 -5.11 15.00 12.12
N ARG A 83 -4.54 14.22 13.03
CA ARG A 83 -3.08 14.12 13.20
C ARG A 83 -2.45 13.25 12.11
N TRP A 84 -1.43 13.80 11.46
CA TRP A 84 -0.60 13.08 10.50
C TRP A 84 0.61 12.43 11.16
N HIS A 85 0.95 11.24 10.69
CA HIS A 85 2.11 10.46 11.15
C HIS A 85 3.31 10.51 10.20
N MET A 86 3.16 11.16 9.05
CA MET A 86 4.23 11.46 8.10
C MET A 86 4.18 12.93 7.70
N THR A 87 5.35 13.49 7.43
CA THR A 87 5.46 14.86 6.91
C THR A 87 5.09 14.92 5.43
N PRO A 88 4.58 16.05 4.90
CA PRO A 88 4.18 16.18 3.50
C PRO A 88 5.27 15.82 2.48
N GLN A 89 6.55 16.08 2.79
CA GLN A 89 7.68 15.77 1.90
C GLN A 89 8.07 14.29 1.88
N THR A 90 7.47 13.44 2.72
CA THR A 90 7.77 12.01 2.75
C THR A 90 7.29 11.34 1.47
N ILE A 91 8.16 10.57 0.81
CA ILE A 91 7.78 9.75 -0.36
C ILE A 91 7.31 8.39 0.16
N ASN A 92 6.07 8.33 0.63
CA ASN A 92 5.45 7.11 1.15
C ASN A 92 3.92 7.27 1.20
N ALA A 93 3.22 6.23 1.63
CA ALA A 93 1.81 6.27 2.00
C ALA A 93 1.62 5.41 3.26
N TYR A 94 0.47 5.55 3.94
CA TYR A 94 0.11 4.67 5.04
C TYR A 94 -1.39 4.64 5.32
N TYR A 95 -1.87 3.47 5.73
CA TYR A 95 -3.17 3.28 6.32
C TYR A 95 -3.06 3.34 7.84
N TYR A 96 -3.91 4.15 8.46
CA TYR A 96 -3.94 4.30 9.91
C TYR A 96 -5.19 3.68 10.51
N LEU A 97 -4.96 2.60 11.26
CA LEU A 97 -5.99 1.71 11.81
C LEU A 97 -7.00 2.42 12.71
N LEU A 98 -6.53 3.29 13.61
CA LEU A 98 -7.38 3.89 14.65
C LEU A 98 -8.33 4.95 14.09
N ASN A 99 -8.05 5.51 12.90
CA ASN A 99 -8.92 6.50 12.26
C ASN A 99 -9.62 5.93 11.02
N ASN A 100 -9.39 4.65 10.69
CA ASN A 100 -9.84 4.04 9.45
C ASN A 100 -9.52 4.97 8.24
N SER A 101 -8.26 5.42 8.15
CA SER A 101 -7.86 6.47 7.18
C SER A 101 -6.71 6.05 6.28
N MET A 102 -6.77 6.43 5.01
CA MET A 102 -5.64 6.34 4.09
C MET A 102 -4.95 7.70 4.00
N ASN A 103 -3.62 7.71 4.05
CA ASN A 103 -2.84 8.94 4.15
C ASN A 103 -1.74 8.96 3.09
N PHE A 104 -1.76 10.00 2.26
CA PHE A 104 -0.87 10.16 1.11
C PHE A 104 -0.17 11.52 1.18
N PRO A 105 1.03 11.61 1.78
CA PRO A 105 1.86 12.81 1.74
C PRO A 105 2.09 13.33 0.31
N ALA A 106 2.22 14.65 0.16
CA ALA A 106 2.46 15.31 -1.13
C ALA A 106 3.67 14.72 -1.89
N GLY A 107 4.69 14.28 -1.15
CA GLY A 107 5.91 13.69 -1.68
C GLY A 107 5.70 12.41 -2.50
N ILE A 108 4.60 11.67 -2.36
CA ILE A 108 4.34 10.52 -3.23
C ILE A 108 3.71 10.92 -4.57
N PHE A 109 3.09 12.10 -4.67
CA PHE A 109 2.44 12.59 -5.90
C PHE A 109 3.44 13.24 -6.87
N GLN A 110 4.44 12.46 -7.26
CA GLN A 110 5.45 12.84 -8.25
C GLN A 110 5.81 11.64 -9.12
N SER A 111 6.44 11.86 -10.27
CA SER A 111 6.93 10.77 -11.13
C SER A 111 7.92 9.88 -10.36
N PRO A 112 7.86 8.54 -10.53
CA PRO A 112 7.03 7.80 -11.48
C PRO A 112 5.63 7.41 -10.96
N PHE A 113 5.23 7.83 -9.76
CA PHE A 113 3.97 7.43 -9.15
C PHE A 113 2.78 8.20 -9.70
N TYR A 114 2.87 9.51 -9.80
CA TYR A 114 1.78 10.31 -10.31
C TYR A 114 2.27 11.52 -11.09
N HIS A 115 1.63 11.76 -12.22
CA HIS A 115 1.69 13.03 -12.90
C HIS A 115 0.39 13.26 -13.67
N SER A 116 -0.17 14.47 -13.57
CA SER A 116 -1.50 14.77 -14.12
C SER A 116 -1.55 14.62 -15.64
N ASN A 117 -0.43 14.81 -16.34
CA ASN A 117 -0.37 14.65 -17.80
C ASN A 117 -0.04 13.22 -18.25
N ASP A 118 0.29 12.32 -17.32
CA ASP A 118 0.60 10.94 -17.69
C ASP A 118 -0.67 10.15 -18.01
N PRO A 119 -0.61 9.20 -18.96
CA PRO A 119 -1.76 8.36 -19.27
C PRO A 119 -2.29 7.60 -18.03
N ASP A 120 -3.60 7.43 -17.97
CA ASP A 120 -4.24 6.80 -16.81
C ASP A 120 -3.71 5.38 -16.55
N TYR A 121 -3.47 4.56 -17.56
CA TYR A 121 -2.90 3.22 -17.34
C TYR A 121 -1.55 3.24 -16.59
N LEU A 122 -0.74 4.31 -16.71
CA LEU A 122 0.47 4.46 -15.91
C LEU A 122 0.10 4.85 -14.47
N ASN A 123 -0.65 5.95 -14.29
CA ASN A 123 -1.05 6.44 -12.97
C ASN A 123 -1.80 5.37 -12.14
N TYR A 124 -2.68 4.59 -12.76
CA TYR A 124 -3.36 3.49 -12.08
C TYR A 124 -2.41 2.31 -11.78
N GLY A 125 -1.44 2.03 -12.65
CA GLY A 125 -0.42 1.00 -12.42
C GLY A 125 0.54 1.34 -11.28
N SER A 126 0.76 2.64 -11.04
CA SER A 126 1.66 3.16 -10.01
C SER A 126 0.90 3.70 -8.78
N ILE A 127 0.50 4.98 -8.74
CA ILE A 127 -0.19 5.56 -7.56
C ILE A 127 -1.54 4.86 -7.29
N GLY A 128 -2.25 4.39 -8.33
CA GLY A 128 -3.49 3.63 -8.15
C GLY A 128 -3.27 2.32 -7.40
N MET A 129 -2.15 1.63 -7.66
CA MET A 129 -1.73 0.45 -6.91
C MET A 129 -1.45 0.80 -5.44
N VAL A 130 -0.75 1.90 -5.18
CA VAL A 130 -0.47 2.38 -3.81
C VAL A 130 -1.77 2.72 -3.08
N ILE A 131 -2.72 3.40 -3.71
CA ILE A 131 -4.03 3.70 -3.11
C ILE A 131 -4.80 2.39 -2.82
N GLY A 132 -4.77 1.45 -3.76
CA GLY A 132 -5.37 0.13 -3.55
C GLY A 132 -4.69 -0.66 -2.43
N HIS A 133 -3.38 -0.48 -2.24
CA HIS A 133 -2.59 -1.11 -1.19
C HIS A 133 -3.03 -0.59 0.18
N GLU A 134 -3.08 0.73 0.38
CA GLU A 134 -3.57 1.33 1.62
C GLU A 134 -5.04 0.98 1.91
N LEU A 135 -5.89 0.94 0.89
CA LEU A 135 -7.28 0.48 1.02
C LEU A 135 -7.36 -0.98 1.50
N THR A 136 -6.40 -1.81 1.11
CA THR A 136 -6.38 -3.24 1.45
C THR A 136 -5.87 -3.48 2.86
N HIS A 137 -5.02 -2.60 3.42
CA HIS A 137 -4.61 -2.66 4.83
C HIS A 137 -5.79 -2.59 5.80
N ALA A 138 -6.91 -1.97 5.44
CA ALA A 138 -8.13 -2.04 6.22
C ALA A 138 -8.65 -3.46 6.46
N PHE A 139 -8.23 -4.44 5.66
CA PHE A 139 -8.71 -5.82 5.68
C PHE A 139 -7.59 -6.87 5.78
N ASP A 140 -6.33 -6.46 5.98
CA ASP A 140 -5.23 -7.41 6.12
C ASP A 140 -5.26 -8.17 7.47
N ASN A 141 -4.21 -8.95 7.78
CA ASN A 141 -4.17 -9.74 9.02
C ASN A 141 -4.19 -8.91 10.33
N ASN A 142 -3.93 -7.61 10.26
CA ASN A 142 -4.03 -6.66 11.37
C ASN A 142 -5.32 -5.83 11.26
N GLY A 143 -5.58 -5.22 10.11
CA GLY A 143 -6.73 -4.37 9.85
C GLY A 143 -8.07 -5.06 10.01
N LYS A 144 -8.12 -6.37 9.77
CA LYS A 144 -9.32 -7.18 10.04
C LYS A 144 -9.83 -7.08 11.48
N ASN A 145 -8.97 -6.74 12.45
CA ASN A 145 -9.33 -6.69 13.88
C ASN A 145 -9.90 -5.34 14.32
N TYR A 146 -10.00 -4.36 13.42
CA TYR A 146 -10.52 -3.03 13.70
C TYR A 146 -11.82 -2.80 12.94
N ASP A 147 -12.81 -2.20 13.58
CA ASP A 147 -14.09 -1.86 12.95
C ASP A 147 -14.02 -0.56 12.13
N GLU A 148 -15.16 -0.07 11.66
CA GLU A 148 -15.29 1.17 10.89
C GLU A 148 -14.96 2.45 11.67
N ASP A 149 -14.91 2.38 13.00
CA ASP A 149 -14.55 3.45 13.94
C ASP A 149 -13.10 3.33 14.41
N GLY A 150 -12.33 2.38 13.86
CA GLY A 150 -10.96 2.12 14.29
C GLY A 150 -10.86 1.51 15.68
N LYS A 151 -11.94 0.90 16.21
CA LYS A 151 -11.92 0.20 17.49
C LYS A 151 -11.57 -1.26 17.29
N PHE A 152 -10.74 -1.79 18.19
CA PHE A 152 -10.42 -3.21 18.21
C PHE A 152 -11.69 -4.02 18.55
N SER A 153 -12.23 -4.74 17.57
CA SER A 153 -13.49 -5.44 17.68
C SER A 153 -13.56 -6.58 16.67
N ASN A 154 -14.10 -7.74 17.08
CA ASN A 154 -14.35 -8.83 16.15
C ASN A 154 -15.73 -8.63 15.48
N TRP A 155 -15.71 -8.20 14.23
CA TRP A 155 -16.90 -8.04 13.37
C TRP A 155 -17.05 -9.17 12.34
N TRP A 156 -16.15 -10.16 12.36
CA TRP A 156 -16.18 -11.32 11.47
C TRP A 156 -17.08 -12.41 12.05
N SER A 157 -17.73 -13.17 11.17
CA SER A 157 -18.20 -14.50 11.55
C SER A 157 -17.05 -15.50 11.62
N ASP A 158 -17.24 -16.55 12.41
CA ASP A 158 -16.24 -17.62 12.54
C ASP A 158 -15.93 -18.30 11.19
N SER A 159 -16.93 -18.46 10.32
CA SER A 159 -16.76 -19.05 8.99
C SER A 159 -15.92 -18.17 8.08
N SER A 160 -16.22 -16.86 8.02
CA SER A 160 -15.48 -15.91 7.19
C SER A 160 -14.06 -15.72 7.71
N LEU A 161 -13.87 -15.64 9.03
CA LEU A 161 -12.55 -15.52 9.66
C LEU A 161 -11.68 -16.76 9.38
N LYS A 162 -12.22 -17.96 9.59
CA LYS A 162 -11.52 -19.20 9.25
C LYS A 162 -11.13 -19.23 7.77
N LYS A 163 -12.04 -18.78 6.89
CA LYS A 163 -11.76 -18.76 5.46
C LYS A 163 -10.69 -17.73 5.06
N PHE A 164 -10.69 -16.57 5.70
CA PHE A 164 -9.62 -15.58 5.58
C PHE A 164 -8.26 -16.20 5.95
N GLU A 165 -8.19 -16.94 7.05
CA GLU A 165 -6.95 -17.59 7.52
C GLU A 165 -6.47 -18.67 6.54
N GLU A 166 -7.38 -19.51 6.03
CA GLU A 166 -7.08 -20.51 4.99
C GLU A 166 -6.50 -19.87 3.73
N LEU A 167 -7.13 -18.79 3.24
CA LEU A 167 -6.66 -18.07 2.05
C LEU A 167 -5.33 -17.36 2.30
N SER A 168 -5.15 -16.76 3.48
CA SER A 168 -3.91 -16.11 3.90
C SER A 168 -2.73 -17.09 3.99
N GLN A 169 -3.00 -18.35 4.38
CA GLN A 169 -1.97 -19.39 4.41
C GLN A 169 -1.39 -19.68 3.03
N CYS A 170 -2.14 -19.47 1.93
CA CYS A 170 -1.60 -19.55 0.58
C CYS A 170 -0.46 -18.55 0.38
N PHE A 171 -0.66 -17.30 0.79
CA PHE A 171 0.35 -16.24 0.68
C PHE A 171 1.56 -16.51 1.56
N ILE A 172 1.36 -16.95 2.81
CA ILE A 172 2.47 -17.36 3.69
C ILE A 172 3.32 -18.43 3.00
N ASN A 173 2.67 -19.47 2.47
CA ASN A 173 3.36 -20.59 1.82
C ASN A 173 4.04 -20.20 0.51
N GLN A 174 3.46 -19.27 -0.25
CA GLN A 174 4.02 -18.75 -1.49
C GLN A 174 5.29 -17.94 -1.20
N TYR A 175 5.17 -16.92 -0.35
CA TYR A 175 6.28 -16.00 -0.10
C TYR A 175 7.42 -16.65 0.69
N SER A 176 7.12 -17.64 1.54
CA SER A 176 8.17 -18.41 2.25
C SER A 176 9.06 -19.27 1.34
N LYS A 177 8.74 -19.38 0.04
CA LYS A 177 9.59 -20.07 -0.96
C LYS A 177 10.56 -19.11 -1.64
N PHE A 178 10.34 -17.80 -1.55
CA PHE A 178 11.21 -16.81 -2.15
C PHE A 178 12.49 -16.67 -1.32
N TYR A 179 13.63 -16.62 -2.00
CA TYR A 179 14.92 -16.43 -1.37
C TYR A 179 15.89 -15.67 -2.26
N ILE A 180 16.87 -15.03 -1.64
CA ILE A 180 18.09 -14.59 -2.33
C ILE A 180 19.27 -15.45 -1.87
N THR A 181 20.34 -15.44 -2.67
CA THR A 181 21.58 -16.13 -2.34
C THR A 181 22.66 -15.09 -2.08
N ASP A 182 23.38 -15.23 -0.97
CA ASP A 182 24.53 -14.36 -0.69
C ASP A 182 25.77 -14.75 -1.50
N LYS A 183 26.85 -13.97 -1.36
CA LYS A 183 28.13 -14.24 -2.05
C LYS A 183 28.81 -15.56 -1.66
N TYR A 184 28.35 -16.22 -0.60
CA TYR A 184 28.87 -17.51 -0.12
C TYR A 184 27.95 -18.68 -0.50
N GLY A 185 26.89 -18.45 -1.27
CA GLY A 185 25.93 -19.49 -1.68
C GLY A 185 24.85 -19.80 -0.64
N ARG A 186 24.74 -19.03 0.46
CA ARG A 186 23.71 -19.24 1.50
C ARG A 186 22.40 -18.62 1.06
N LYS A 187 21.30 -19.34 1.26
CA LYS A 187 19.95 -18.90 0.93
C LYS A 187 19.29 -18.20 2.12
N TYR A 188 18.74 -17.02 1.87
CA TYR A 188 17.96 -16.24 2.83
C TYR A 188 16.52 -16.17 2.34
N TYR A 189 15.63 -16.87 3.04
CA TYR A 189 14.22 -16.99 2.66
C TYR A 189 13.40 -15.84 3.24
N VAL A 190 12.47 -15.32 2.45
CA VAL A 190 11.48 -14.35 2.91
C VAL A 190 10.61 -15.00 3.98
N ASN A 191 10.38 -14.30 5.09
CA ASN A 191 9.44 -14.76 6.10
C ASN A 191 8.00 -14.42 5.66
N GLY A 192 7.31 -15.39 5.05
CA GLY A 192 5.95 -15.19 4.52
C GLY A 192 4.90 -14.87 5.59
N LYS A 193 5.17 -15.18 6.87
CA LYS A 193 4.29 -14.79 7.99
C LYS A 193 4.53 -13.35 8.40
N ASN A 194 5.79 -12.92 8.50
CA ASN A 194 6.15 -11.54 8.82
C ASN A 194 5.65 -10.56 7.74
N THR A 195 5.77 -10.98 6.48
CA THR A 195 5.42 -10.14 5.33
C THR A 195 3.95 -10.22 4.92
N LEU A 196 3.11 -10.96 5.66
CA LEU A 196 1.76 -11.27 5.23
C LEU A 196 0.92 -10.03 4.94
N GLY A 197 0.90 -9.03 5.83
CA GLY A 197 0.07 -7.83 5.68
C GLY A 197 0.36 -7.10 4.38
N GLU A 198 1.65 -6.84 4.15
CA GLU A 198 2.15 -6.20 2.92
C GLU A 198 1.87 -7.03 1.67
N ASN A 199 2.04 -8.34 1.75
CA ASN A 199 1.77 -9.22 0.61
C ASN A 199 0.27 -9.24 0.25
N LEU A 200 -0.62 -9.22 1.26
CA LEU A 200 -2.06 -9.10 1.03
C LEU A 200 -2.41 -7.75 0.40
N ALA A 201 -1.82 -6.67 0.93
CA ALA A 201 -2.03 -5.31 0.47
C ALA A 201 -1.53 -5.09 -0.97
N ASP A 202 -0.36 -5.62 -1.33
CA ASP A 202 0.16 -5.57 -2.70
C ASP A 202 -0.75 -6.28 -3.71
N ASN A 203 -1.19 -7.50 -3.37
CA ASN A 203 -2.02 -8.30 -4.27
C ASN A 203 -3.42 -7.71 -4.43
N GLY A 204 -4.04 -7.28 -3.31
CA GLY A 204 -5.32 -6.60 -3.34
C GLY A 204 -5.24 -5.24 -4.04
N GLY A 205 -4.17 -4.47 -3.77
CA GLY A 205 -3.96 -3.14 -4.31
C GLY A 205 -3.82 -3.13 -5.82
N LEU A 206 -2.96 -3.98 -6.39
CA LEU A 206 -2.82 -4.06 -7.85
C LEU A 206 -4.12 -4.50 -8.53
N ALA A 207 -4.84 -5.47 -7.94
CA ALA A 207 -6.11 -5.94 -8.47
C ALA A 207 -7.19 -4.84 -8.44
N ARG A 208 -7.29 -4.09 -7.33
CA ARG A 208 -8.24 -2.97 -7.22
C ARG A 208 -7.88 -1.81 -8.14
N ALA A 209 -6.60 -1.51 -8.30
CA ALA A 209 -6.14 -0.46 -9.20
C ALA A 209 -6.51 -0.76 -10.65
N TYR A 210 -6.30 -2.00 -11.08
CA TYR A 210 -6.68 -2.45 -12.41
C TYR A 210 -8.20 -2.38 -12.63
N GLU A 211 -8.99 -2.90 -11.68
CA GLU A 211 -10.46 -2.81 -11.73
C GLU A 211 -10.94 -1.35 -11.78
N ALA A 212 -10.33 -0.47 -10.99
CA ALA A 212 -10.68 0.95 -10.94
C ALA A 212 -10.39 1.65 -12.28
N TRP A 213 -9.27 1.36 -12.93
CA TRP A 213 -8.94 1.86 -14.26
C TRP A 213 -9.96 1.41 -15.32
N LYS A 214 -10.36 0.13 -15.30
CA LYS A 214 -11.39 -0.35 -16.24
C LYS A 214 -12.77 0.26 -15.99
N ILE A 215 -13.10 0.51 -14.72
CA ILE A 215 -14.32 1.23 -14.34
C ILE A 215 -14.26 2.68 -14.81
N SER A 216 -13.13 3.38 -14.69
CA SER A 216 -13.00 4.78 -15.15
C SER A 216 -13.24 4.88 -16.66
N ILE A 217 -12.66 3.96 -17.45
CA ILE A 217 -12.89 3.88 -18.90
C ILE A 217 -14.38 3.67 -19.22
N SER A 218 -15.03 2.77 -18.49
CA SER A 218 -16.43 2.41 -18.75
C SER A 218 -17.41 3.53 -18.34
N LYS A 219 -17.06 4.33 -17.33
CA LYS A 219 -17.89 5.42 -16.81
C LYS A 219 -17.84 6.66 -17.69
N ASP A 220 -16.69 6.96 -18.29
CA ASP A 220 -16.50 8.12 -19.15
C ASP A 220 -15.62 7.76 -20.36
N PRO A 221 -16.21 7.10 -21.39
CA PRO A 221 -15.45 6.63 -22.55
C PRO A 221 -14.80 7.77 -23.35
N GLU A 222 -15.45 8.93 -23.43
CA GLU A 222 -14.94 10.08 -24.19
C GLU A 222 -13.69 10.65 -23.53
N HIS A 223 -13.74 10.91 -22.22
CA HIS A 223 -12.57 11.38 -21.48
C HIS A 223 -11.46 10.32 -21.43
N ALA A 224 -11.83 9.04 -21.35
CA ALA A 224 -10.86 7.94 -21.34
C ALA A 224 -9.99 7.90 -22.61
N VAL A 225 -10.52 8.26 -23.79
CA VAL A 225 -9.72 8.35 -25.02
C VAL A 225 -8.64 9.42 -24.89
N GLU A 226 -8.95 10.56 -24.30
CA GLU A 226 -7.98 11.63 -24.07
C GLU A 226 -6.92 11.24 -23.04
N ARG A 227 -7.36 10.59 -21.95
CA ARG A 227 -6.51 10.18 -20.82
C ARG A 227 -5.66 8.95 -21.08
N ASN A 228 -5.95 8.17 -22.12
CA ASN A 228 -5.23 6.91 -22.44
C ASN A 228 -4.59 6.99 -23.83
N LYS A 229 -3.93 8.10 -24.14
CA LYS A 229 -3.14 8.24 -25.38
C LYS A 229 -1.99 7.23 -25.41
N ALA A 230 -1.67 6.75 -26.60
CA ALA A 230 -0.53 5.88 -26.82
C ALA A 230 0.79 6.64 -26.57
N LEU A 231 1.76 5.95 -25.96
CA LEU A 231 3.10 6.51 -25.77
C LEU A 231 3.93 6.36 -27.04
N PRO A 232 4.61 7.42 -27.49
CA PRO A 232 5.50 7.32 -28.64
C PRO A 232 6.65 6.34 -28.36
N GLY A 233 6.93 5.45 -29.31
CA GLY A 233 7.97 4.42 -29.19
C GLY A 233 7.59 3.19 -28.37
N LEU A 234 6.37 3.10 -27.85
CA LEU A 234 5.85 1.94 -27.11
C LEU A 234 4.59 1.35 -27.73
N SER A 235 4.38 1.55 -29.03
CA SER A 235 3.22 1.05 -29.79
C SER A 235 3.10 -0.47 -29.80
N ASP A 236 4.18 -1.19 -29.51
CA ASP A 236 4.21 -2.65 -29.44
C ASP A 236 3.59 -3.20 -28.14
N TYR A 237 3.33 -2.33 -27.16
CA TYR A 237 2.65 -2.67 -25.92
C TYR A 237 1.20 -2.18 -25.93
N SER A 238 0.29 -3.07 -25.52
CA SER A 238 -1.07 -2.68 -25.15
C SER A 238 -1.08 -1.84 -23.87
N TYR A 239 -2.15 -1.06 -23.66
CA TYR A 239 -2.33 -0.27 -22.43
C TYR A 239 -2.37 -1.16 -21.18
N ASP A 240 -2.93 -2.37 -21.29
CA ASP A 240 -2.91 -3.37 -20.22
C ASP A 240 -1.49 -3.84 -19.88
N GLN A 241 -0.62 -4.02 -20.89
CA GLN A 241 0.79 -4.32 -20.64
C GLN A 241 1.51 -3.13 -19.99
N LEU A 242 1.23 -1.91 -20.46
CA LEU A 242 1.83 -0.69 -19.90
C LEU A 242 1.41 -0.43 -18.45
N PHE A 243 0.19 -0.80 -18.06
CA PHE A 243 -0.25 -0.80 -16.66
C PHE A 243 0.67 -1.66 -15.77
N TYR A 244 0.93 -2.90 -16.18
CA TYR A 244 1.80 -3.80 -15.41
C TYR A 244 3.28 -3.42 -15.48
N ILE A 245 3.73 -2.83 -16.60
CA ILE A 245 5.09 -2.29 -16.72
C ILE A 245 5.26 -1.11 -15.75
N SER A 246 4.29 -0.20 -15.68
CA SER A 246 4.31 0.92 -14.73
C SER A 246 4.35 0.43 -13.28
N PHE A 247 3.51 -0.56 -12.94
CA PHE A 247 3.57 -1.24 -11.64
C PHE A 247 4.97 -1.78 -11.34
N GLY A 248 5.56 -2.54 -12.27
CA GLY A 248 6.89 -3.11 -12.08
C GLY A 248 7.98 -2.05 -11.92
N GLN A 249 7.90 -0.95 -12.67
CA GLN A 249 8.88 0.14 -12.63
C GLN A 249 8.89 0.88 -11.28
N GLY A 250 7.75 0.98 -10.60
CA GLY A 250 7.67 1.57 -9.25
C GLY A 250 8.51 0.83 -8.20
N TRP A 251 8.89 -0.42 -8.48
CA TRP A 251 9.69 -1.27 -7.58
C TRP A 251 11.12 -1.49 -8.06
N CYS A 252 11.57 -0.80 -9.12
CA CYS A 252 12.94 -0.91 -9.60
C CYS A 252 13.93 -0.42 -8.54
N ILE A 253 14.81 -1.32 -8.08
CA ILE A 253 15.89 -1.01 -7.14
C ILE A 253 17.10 -1.87 -7.46
N ASN A 254 18.31 -1.31 -7.30
CA ASN A 254 19.55 -2.05 -7.30
C ASN A 254 20.18 -1.93 -5.90
N ALA A 255 20.38 -3.05 -5.22
CA ALA A 255 20.84 -3.08 -3.83
C ALA A 255 21.85 -4.21 -3.59
N THR A 256 22.71 -4.03 -2.58
CA THR A 256 23.66 -5.08 -2.18
C THR A 256 22.92 -6.27 -1.58
N PRO A 257 23.45 -7.50 -1.70
CA PRO A 257 22.88 -8.66 -1.02
C PRO A 257 22.73 -8.43 0.49
N GLU A 258 23.69 -7.75 1.13
CA GLU A 258 23.64 -7.43 2.56
C GLU A 258 22.44 -6.53 2.92
N TYR A 259 22.10 -5.54 2.08
CA TYR A 259 20.91 -4.72 2.27
C TYR A 259 19.63 -5.55 2.13
N VAL A 260 19.55 -6.40 1.11
CA VAL A 260 18.36 -7.24 0.88
C VAL A 260 18.19 -8.28 2.00
N ILE A 261 19.28 -8.83 2.53
CA ILE A 261 19.25 -9.73 3.70
C ILE A 261 18.72 -8.98 4.92
N SER A 262 19.24 -7.78 5.21
CA SER A 262 18.75 -6.95 6.31
C SER A 262 17.24 -6.66 6.19
N LYS A 263 16.76 -6.44 4.95
CA LYS A 263 15.32 -6.28 4.68
C LYS A 263 14.53 -7.56 4.93
N ILE A 264 15.02 -8.72 4.52
CA ILE A 264 14.37 -10.01 4.80
C ILE A 264 14.25 -10.27 6.31
N GLU A 265 15.21 -9.82 7.11
CA GLU A 265 15.26 -10.05 8.55
C GLU A 265 14.46 -9.03 9.37
N ASN A 266 14.42 -7.77 8.95
CA ASN A 266 13.93 -6.65 9.78
C ASN A 266 12.75 -5.89 9.18
N ASP A 267 12.41 -6.09 7.91
CA ASP A 267 11.32 -5.38 7.25
C ASP A 267 10.06 -6.26 7.18
N VAL A 268 8.90 -5.63 7.34
CA VAL A 268 7.60 -6.27 7.12
C VAL A 268 7.26 -6.34 5.63
N HIS A 269 7.96 -5.59 4.78
CA HIS A 269 7.78 -5.68 3.33
C HIS A 269 8.63 -6.80 2.74
N SER A 270 8.05 -7.55 1.80
CA SER A 270 8.85 -8.41 0.92
C SER A 270 9.86 -7.58 0.12
N PRO A 271 11.07 -8.11 -0.19
CA PRO A 271 11.98 -7.45 -1.12
C PRO A 271 11.30 -7.08 -2.44
N ALA A 272 11.66 -5.95 -3.04
CA ALA A 272 10.96 -5.33 -4.17
C ALA A 272 10.69 -6.29 -5.34
N GLN A 273 11.67 -7.11 -5.73
CA GLN A 273 11.49 -8.11 -6.80
C GLN A 273 10.41 -9.15 -6.49
N PHE A 274 10.19 -9.48 -5.22
CA PHE A 274 9.14 -10.41 -4.78
C PHE A 274 7.80 -9.72 -4.60
N ARG A 275 7.76 -8.40 -4.34
CA ARG A 275 6.54 -7.59 -4.43
C ARG A 275 6.02 -7.56 -5.86
N VAL A 276 6.90 -7.43 -6.87
CA VAL A 276 6.50 -7.53 -8.28
C VAL A 276 6.11 -8.96 -8.65
N ASN A 277 7.07 -9.88 -8.56
CA ASN A 277 6.92 -11.24 -9.09
C ASN A 277 5.85 -12.04 -8.34
N GLY A 278 5.74 -11.89 -7.02
CA GLY A 278 4.72 -12.56 -6.21
C GLY A 278 3.31 -12.14 -6.62
N VAL A 279 3.09 -10.84 -6.77
CA VAL A 279 1.79 -10.27 -7.15
C VAL A 279 1.38 -10.68 -8.56
N VAL A 280 2.26 -10.49 -9.55
CA VAL A 280 1.90 -10.81 -10.95
C VAL A 280 1.72 -12.33 -11.14
N SER A 281 2.44 -13.16 -10.37
CA SER A 281 2.23 -14.62 -10.38
C SER A 281 0.83 -15.01 -9.91
N ASN A 282 0.22 -14.25 -9.01
CA ASN A 282 -1.14 -14.47 -8.53
C ASN A 282 -2.22 -13.90 -9.45
N SER A 283 -1.85 -13.01 -10.39
CA SER A 283 -2.80 -12.41 -11.31
C SER A 283 -3.04 -13.32 -12.53
N GLU A 284 -4.26 -13.82 -12.69
CA GLU A 284 -4.69 -14.46 -13.95
C GLU A 284 -4.72 -13.46 -15.10
N HIS A 285 -5.10 -12.22 -14.79
CA HIS A 285 -5.16 -11.14 -15.76
C HIS A 285 -3.77 -10.85 -16.34
N PHE A 286 -2.74 -10.66 -15.50
CA PHE A 286 -1.36 -10.50 -15.96
C PHE A 286 -0.92 -11.62 -16.90
N ALA A 287 -1.15 -12.88 -16.51
CA ALA A 287 -0.76 -14.03 -17.31
C ALA A 287 -1.44 -14.02 -18.69
N LYS A 288 -2.70 -13.59 -18.77
CA LYS A 288 -3.42 -13.40 -20.05
C LYS A 288 -2.84 -12.23 -20.84
N THR A 289 -2.61 -11.08 -20.21
CA THR A 289 -2.08 -9.86 -20.84
C THR A 289 -0.72 -10.09 -21.52
N PHE A 290 0.14 -10.91 -20.92
CA PHE A 290 1.46 -11.24 -21.47
C PHE A 290 1.54 -12.61 -22.14
N ASN A 291 0.41 -13.29 -22.34
CA ASN A 291 0.35 -14.64 -22.92
C ASN A 291 1.31 -15.64 -22.25
N CYS A 292 1.42 -15.58 -20.92
CA CYS A 292 2.30 -16.45 -20.16
C CYS A 292 1.85 -17.92 -20.27
N GLN A 293 2.76 -18.81 -20.66
CA GLN A 293 2.46 -20.24 -20.73
C GLN A 293 2.06 -20.81 -19.37
N LYS A 294 1.21 -21.84 -19.38
CA LYS A 294 0.83 -22.56 -18.16
C LYS A 294 2.07 -23.15 -17.48
N ASN A 295 2.17 -23.00 -16.16
CA ASN A 295 3.33 -23.38 -15.34
C ASN A 295 4.59 -22.54 -15.55
N ALA A 296 4.56 -21.46 -16.35
CA ALA A 296 5.66 -20.52 -16.37
C ALA A 296 5.87 -19.92 -14.96
N PRO A 297 7.07 -19.42 -14.62
CA PRO A 297 7.32 -18.84 -13.30
C PRO A 297 6.29 -17.77 -12.88
N MET A 298 5.88 -16.90 -13.80
CA MET A 298 4.86 -15.86 -13.57
C MET A 298 3.42 -16.32 -13.86
N ASN A 299 3.21 -17.61 -14.13
CA ASN A 299 1.88 -18.22 -14.30
C ASN A 299 1.82 -19.62 -13.64
N PRO A 300 2.03 -19.70 -12.32
CA PRO A 300 1.91 -20.96 -11.58
C PRO A 300 0.46 -21.47 -11.60
N ASN A 301 0.28 -22.80 -11.49
CA ASN A 301 -1.06 -23.40 -11.40
C ASN A 301 -1.85 -22.94 -10.18
N ASN A 302 -1.17 -22.77 -9.05
CA ASN A 302 -1.78 -22.35 -7.80
C ASN A 302 -1.54 -20.85 -7.62
N LYS A 303 -2.61 -20.06 -7.68
CA LYS A 303 -2.60 -18.61 -7.47
C LYS A 303 -3.31 -18.30 -6.15
N CYS A 304 -2.72 -17.42 -5.35
CA CYS A 304 -3.31 -16.95 -4.10
C CYS A 304 -4.19 -15.73 -4.38
N LEU A 305 -5.43 -15.72 -3.87
CA LEU A 305 -6.40 -14.64 -4.07
C LEU A 305 -7.27 -14.47 -2.83
N ILE A 306 -7.54 -13.23 -2.44
CA ILE A 306 -8.42 -12.94 -1.31
C ILE A 306 -9.32 -11.73 -1.58
N TRP A 307 -8.72 -10.56 -1.81
CA TRP A 307 -9.40 -9.29 -2.05
C TRP A 307 -9.63 -9.09 -3.55
#